data_AF-R7PTB3-F1
#
_entry.id   AF-R7PTB3-F1
#
_cell.length_a   1.000
_cell.length_b   1.000
_cell.length_c   1.000
_cell.angle_alpha   90.00
_cell.angle_beta   90.00
_cell.angle_gamma   90.00
#
_symmetry.space_group_name_H-M   'P 1'
#
loop_
_entity.id
_entity.type
_entity.pdbx_description
1 polymer ?
#
loop_
_entity_poly.entity_id
_entity_poly.type
_entity_poly.pdbx_seq_one_letter_code
_entity_poly.pdbx_strand_id
1 'polypeptide(L)'
;MIDYLQLMKGSSKNASDNRQQEISEISRSLKSLARELNVPVIALSQLSRSVESRQDHRPMLSDLRESGSLEQDADMVAFLYREAYYNKEMQDDDEKNNVTEVILAKNRNGPVGTIEMYFAGQFTLFYEMTNQEVPEDM
;
A
#
# COMPACT_ATOMS: atom_id res chain seq x y z
N MET A 1 -11.08 8.15 3.26
CA MET A 1 -10.21 7.40 2.32
C MET A 1 -10.05 8.23 1.05
N ILE A 2 -8.86 8.26 0.47
CA ILE A 2 -8.53 9.03 -0.75
C ILE A 2 -7.97 8.06 -1.81
N ASP A 3 -8.58 8.03 -2.98
CA ASP A 3 -8.19 7.22 -4.14
C ASP A 3 -8.03 8.11 -5.39
N TYR A 4 -6.83 8.37 -5.90
CA TYR A 4 -5.50 8.12 -5.33
C TYR A 4 -4.70 9.44 -5.28
N LEU A 5 -3.65 9.48 -4.44
CA LEU A 5 -2.87 10.70 -4.12
C LEU A 5 -2.38 11.44 -5.35
N GLN A 6 -1.98 10.71 -6.39
CA GLN A 6 -1.44 11.29 -7.60
C GLN A 6 -2.50 12.03 -8.45
N LEU A 7 -3.80 11.99 -8.12
CA LEU A 7 -4.80 12.86 -8.76
C LEU A 7 -4.96 14.22 -8.05
N MET A 8 -4.43 14.35 -6.84
CA MET A 8 -4.47 15.61 -6.10
C MET A 8 -3.53 16.63 -6.73
N LYS A 9 -3.98 17.90 -6.71
CA LYS A 9 -3.22 19.04 -7.20
C LYS A 9 -2.75 19.91 -6.03
N GLY A 10 -1.50 20.33 -6.08
CA GLY A 10 -0.95 21.32 -5.16
C GLY A 10 -1.48 22.73 -5.44
N SER A 11 -1.18 23.65 -4.55
CA SER A 11 -1.67 25.03 -4.60
C SER A 11 -1.00 25.91 -5.66
N SER A 12 0.07 25.45 -6.31
CA SER A 12 0.84 26.27 -7.25
C SER A 12 0.26 26.23 -8.68
N LYS A 13 -0.08 27.40 -9.24
CA LYS A 13 -0.56 27.55 -10.63
C LYS A 13 0.51 27.27 -11.70
N ASN A 14 1.78 27.17 -11.31
CA ASN A 14 2.93 26.96 -12.21
C ASN A 14 3.59 25.58 -12.02
N ALA A 15 2.85 24.60 -11.50
CA ALA A 15 3.36 23.33 -10.95
C ALA A 15 3.84 22.26 -11.96
N SER A 16 3.96 22.55 -13.26
CA SER A 16 4.29 21.49 -14.23
C SER A 16 5.69 20.90 -14.06
N ASP A 17 6.61 21.58 -13.36
CA ASP A 17 8.03 21.19 -13.34
C ASP A 17 8.51 20.47 -12.07
N ASN A 18 7.70 20.33 -11.01
CA ASN A 18 8.19 19.63 -9.81
C ASN A 18 7.13 18.80 -9.08
N ARG A 19 6.76 17.68 -9.71
CA ARG A 19 5.81 16.72 -9.19
C ARG A 19 6.17 16.20 -7.79
N GLN A 20 7.45 16.00 -7.52
CA GLN A 20 7.94 15.54 -6.22
C GLN A 20 7.63 16.55 -5.11
N GLN A 21 7.78 17.85 -5.39
CA GLN A 21 7.45 18.91 -4.45
C GLN A 21 5.94 18.97 -4.19
N GLU A 22 5.12 18.81 -5.23
CA GLU A 22 3.66 18.77 -5.12
C GLU A 22 3.19 17.62 -4.21
N ILE A 23 3.71 16.40 -4.43
CA ILE A 23 3.36 15.25 -3.59
C ILE A 23 3.80 15.49 -2.14
N SER A 24 4.95 16.14 -1.94
CA SER A 24 5.43 16.51 -0.61
C SER A 24 4.55 17.54 0.10
N GLU A 25 3.94 18.48 -0.63
CA GLU A 25 2.98 19.43 -0.07
C GLU A 25 1.67 18.73 0.29
N ILE A 26 1.19 17.82 -0.57
CA ILE A 26 -0.01 17.02 -0.33
C ILE A 26 0.17 16.14 0.91
N SER A 27 1.28 15.40 1.02
CA SER A 27 1.55 14.50 2.15
C SER A 27 1.54 15.23 3.49
N ARG A 28 2.25 16.36 3.59
CA ARG A 28 2.28 17.21 4.79
C ARG A 28 0.91 17.77 5.13
N SER A 29 0.17 18.22 4.12
CA SER A 29 -1.18 18.79 4.32
C SER A 29 -2.14 17.73 4.85
N LEU A 30 -2.10 16.50 4.31
CA LEU A 30 -2.90 15.39 4.79
C LEU A 30 -2.53 14.98 6.22
N LYS A 31 -1.24 14.99 6.55
CA LYS A 31 -0.76 14.70 7.91
C LYS A 31 -1.26 15.74 8.92
N SER A 32 -1.18 17.02 8.57
CA SER A 32 -1.70 18.11 9.41
C SER A 32 -3.21 17.99 9.57
N LEU A 33 -3.95 17.76 8.49
CA LEU A 33 -5.41 17.57 8.52
C LEU A 33 -5.83 16.39 9.41
N ALA A 34 -5.15 15.25 9.28
CA ALA A 34 -5.42 14.07 10.11
C ALA A 34 -5.24 14.37 11.60
N ARG A 35 -4.21 15.16 11.95
CA ARG A 35 -3.95 15.57 13.35
C ARG A 35 -4.94 16.60 13.85
N GLU A 36 -5.27 17.59 13.04
CA GLU A 36 -6.20 18.66 13.41
C GLU A 36 -7.61 18.13 13.64
N LEU A 37 -8.09 17.26 12.76
CA LEU A 37 -9.41 16.66 12.86
C LEU A 37 -9.45 15.40 13.75
N ASN A 38 -8.28 14.92 14.19
CA ASN A 38 -8.11 13.69 14.96
C ASN A 38 -8.81 12.48 14.31
N VAL A 39 -8.61 12.30 13.00
CA VAL A 39 -9.16 11.17 12.22
C VAL A 39 -8.07 10.44 11.47
N PRO A 40 -8.17 9.10 11.30
CA PRO A 40 -7.26 8.36 10.46
C PRO A 40 -7.50 8.71 8.97
N VAL A 41 -6.43 9.09 8.27
CA VAL A 41 -6.46 9.35 6.83
C VAL A 41 -5.74 8.20 6.12
N ILE A 42 -6.49 7.47 5.31
CA ILE A 42 -5.96 6.43 4.40
C ILE A 42 -5.93 7.03 3.00
N ALA A 43 -4.76 6.99 2.37
CA ALA A 43 -4.55 7.49 1.03
C ALA A 43 -3.82 6.44 0.18
N LEU A 44 -4.37 6.15 -1.00
CA LEU A 44 -3.79 5.20 -1.94
C LEU A 44 -2.70 5.88 -2.75
N SER A 45 -1.57 5.20 -2.93
CA SER A 45 -0.44 5.65 -3.77
C SER A 45 -0.10 4.59 -4.78
N GLN A 46 0.15 5.01 -6.01
CA GLN A 46 0.76 4.15 -7.02
C GLN A 46 2.28 4.04 -6.80
N LEU A 47 2.84 2.87 -7.10
CA LEU A 47 4.28 2.62 -7.06
C LEU A 47 4.95 3.07 -8.36
N SER A 48 6.25 3.35 -8.29
CA SER A 48 7.09 3.48 -9.47
C SER A 48 7.07 2.20 -10.31
N ARG A 49 7.05 2.33 -11.64
CA ARG A 49 7.15 1.19 -12.58
C ARG A 49 8.47 0.44 -12.46
N SER A 50 9.48 0.99 -11.78
CA SER A 50 10.75 0.30 -11.52
C SER A 50 10.57 -1.02 -10.77
N VAL A 51 9.52 -1.17 -9.97
CA VAL A 51 9.19 -2.43 -9.28
C VAL A 51 9.10 -3.61 -10.26
N GLU A 52 8.55 -3.37 -11.45
CA GLU A 52 8.32 -4.35 -12.51
C GLU A 52 9.62 -4.82 -13.20
N SER A 53 10.72 -4.11 -13.02
CA SER A 53 12.03 -4.49 -13.57
C SER A 53 12.87 -5.36 -12.61
N ARG A 54 12.44 -5.50 -11.36
CA ARG A 54 13.15 -6.29 -10.35
C ARG A 54 12.66 -7.74 -10.38
N GLN A 55 13.58 -8.68 -10.18
CA GLN A 55 13.26 -10.11 -10.21
C GLN A 55 12.21 -10.54 -9.17
N ASP A 56 12.30 -10.00 -7.96
CA ASP A 56 11.40 -10.33 -6.83
C ASP A 56 10.03 -9.65 -6.96
N HIS A 57 9.90 -8.56 -7.74
CA HIS A 57 8.69 -7.74 -7.89
C HIS A 57 8.03 -7.23 -6.59
N ARG A 58 8.60 -7.59 -5.42
CA ARG A 58 8.04 -7.27 -4.11
C ARG A 58 8.25 -5.78 -3.79
N PRO A 59 7.19 -5.02 -3.49
CA PRO A 59 7.29 -3.59 -3.21
C PRO A 59 8.17 -3.27 -1.99
N MET A 60 8.88 -2.16 -2.07
CA MET A 60 9.68 -1.60 -0.98
C MET A 60 9.47 -0.09 -0.87
N LEU A 61 9.87 0.50 0.26
CA LEU A 61 9.71 1.94 0.52
C LEU A 61 10.35 2.80 -0.58
N SER A 62 11.48 2.37 -1.15
CA SER A 62 12.14 3.07 -2.26
C SER A 62 11.34 3.05 -3.57
N ASP A 63 10.29 2.23 -3.72
CA ASP A 63 9.39 2.31 -4.87
C ASP A 63 8.42 3.50 -4.77
N LEU A 64 8.34 4.15 -3.60
CA LEU A 64 7.67 5.45 -3.42
C LEU A 64 8.56 6.63 -3.82
N ARG A 65 9.76 6.42 -4.39
CA ARG A 65 10.83 7.43 -4.52
C ARG A 65 10.47 8.72 -5.27
N GLU A 66 9.49 8.73 -6.17
CA GLU A 66 8.94 9.99 -6.73
C GLU A 66 8.25 10.86 -5.67
N SER A 67 8.10 10.31 -4.46
CA SER A 67 7.35 10.79 -3.31
C SER A 67 8.09 10.46 -2.00
N GLY A 68 9.42 10.64 -1.94
CA GLY A 68 10.19 10.33 -0.72
C GLY A 68 9.67 11.01 0.58
N SER A 69 8.89 12.08 0.43
CA SER A 69 8.12 12.71 1.50
C SER A 69 6.98 11.86 2.06
N LEU A 70 6.29 11.06 1.23
CA LEU A 70 5.26 10.12 1.69
C LEU A 70 5.82 9.12 2.69
N GLU A 71 7.00 8.56 2.38
CA GLU A 71 7.68 7.65 3.31
C GLU A 71 7.93 8.34 4.64
N GLN A 72 8.39 9.59 4.66
CA GLN A 72 8.72 10.30 5.90
C GLN A 72 7.47 10.69 6.70
N ASP A 73 6.46 11.24 6.02
CA ASP A 73 5.27 11.84 6.64
C ASP A 73 4.24 10.80 7.15
N ALA A 74 4.14 9.64 6.49
CA ALA A 74 3.19 8.60 6.85
C ALA A 74 3.53 7.95 8.20
N ASP A 75 2.53 7.66 9.04
CA ASP A 75 2.75 6.87 10.26
C ASP A 75 2.86 5.37 9.94
N MET A 76 2.11 4.91 8.94
CA MET A 76 2.11 3.53 8.46
C MET A 76 2.18 3.50 6.93
N VAL A 77 2.93 2.54 6.39
CA VAL A 77 2.98 2.25 4.95
C VAL A 77 2.74 0.76 4.77
N ALA A 78 1.69 0.43 4.02
CA ALA A 78 1.36 -0.94 3.65
C ALA A 78 1.37 -1.09 2.13
N PHE A 79 1.94 -2.19 1.65
CA PHE A 79 1.90 -2.58 0.23
C PHE A 79 1.03 -3.81 0.04
N LEU A 80 0.45 -3.95 -1.14
CA LEU A 80 -0.24 -5.16 -1.57
C LEU A 80 0.66 -5.87 -2.59
N TYR A 81 0.86 -7.17 -2.40
CA TYR A 81 1.60 -8.00 -3.34
C TYR A 81 0.87 -9.31 -3.59
N ARG A 82 0.81 -9.73 -4.86
CA ARG A 82 0.18 -10.99 -5.29
C ARG A 82 1.16 -11.73 -6.17
N GLU A 83 1.72 -12.83 -5.65
CA GLU A 83 2.68 -13.65 -6.39
C GLU A 83 2.08 -14.17 -7.70
N ALA A 84 0.82 -14.61 -7.66
CA ALA A 84 0.07 -15.12 -8.81
C ALA A 84 -0.03 -14.14 -10.00
N TYR A 85 0.15 -12.83 -9.77
CA TYR A 85 0.19 -11.85 -10.85
C TYR A 85 1.52 -11.91 -11.64
N TYR A 86 2.62 -12.25 -10.96
CA TYR A 86 3.97 -12.24 -11.51
C TYR A 86 4.44 -13.64 -11.93
N ASN A 87 4.06 -14.67 -11.17
CA ASN A 87 4.46 -16.05 -11.42
C ASN A 87 3.45 -16.79 -12.31
N LYS A 88 3.74 -16.85 -13.61
CA LYS A 88 2.89 -17.52 -14.60
C LYS A 88 3.05 -19.05 -14.64
N GLU A 89 3.97 -19.59 -13.85
CA GLU A 89 4.22 -21.05 -13.78
C GLU A 89 3.37 -21.72 -12.70
N MET A 90 2.64 -20.94 -11.89
CA MET A 90 1.71 -21.46 -10.90
C MET A 90 0.60 -22.27 -11.57
N GLN A 91 0.30 -23.43 -10.98
CA GLN A 91 -0.80 -24.29 -11.45
C GLN A 91 -2.13 -23.66 -11.06
N ASP A 92 -3.18 -23.81 -11.87
CA ASP A 92 -4.48 -23.16 -11.65
C ASP A 92 -5.11 -23.53 -10.29
N ASP A 93 -4.83 -24.73 -9.78
CA ASP A 93 -5.33 -25.27 -8.51
C ASP A 93 -4.43 -24.95 -7.30
N ASP A 94 -3.32 -24.21 -7.49
CA ASP A 94 -2.47 -23.77 -6.39
C ASP A 94 -3.23 -22.78 -5.49
N GLU A 95 -3.35 -23.09 -4.21
CA GLU A 95 -4.01 -22.24 -3.21
C GLU A 95 -3.38 -20.83 -3.13
N LYS A 96 -2.07 -20.73 -3.43
CA LYS A 96 -1.34 -19.47 -3.47
C LYS A 96 -1.83 -18.51 -4.57
N ASN A 97 -2.58 -19.00 -5.57
CA ASN A 97 -3.17 -18.13 -6.60
C ASN A 97 -4.08 -17.04 -6.02
N ASN A 98 -4.72 -17.36 -4.89
CA ASN A 98 -5.62 -16.45 -4.20
C ASN A 98 -4.95 -15.72 -3.05
N VAL A 99 -3.67 -15.96 -2.75
CA VAL A 99 -3.00 -15.26 -1.65
C VAL A 99 -2.61 -13.86 -2.08
N THR A 100 -2.87 -12.90 -1.19
CA THR A 100 -2.36 -11.53 -1.25
C THR A 100 -1.63 -11.21 0.02
N GLU A 101 -0.36 -10.81 -0.09
CA GLU A 101 0.42 -10.29 1.01
C GLU A 101 0.09 -8.81 1.23
N VAL A 102 -0.28 -8.45 2.45
CA VAL A 102 -0.28 -7.07 2.97
C VAL A 102 1.03 -6.86 3.73
N ILE A 103 1.94 -6.12 3.11
CA ILE A 103 3.28 -5.89 3.63
C ILE A 103 3.27 -4.56 4.39
N LEU A 104 3.20 -4.60 5.72
CA LEU A 104 3.36 -3.43 6.58
C LEU A 104 4.84 -3.06 6.65
N ALA A 105 5.30 -2.27 5.67
CA ALA A 105 6.71 -1.89 5.51
C ALA A 105 7.16 -0.76 6.45
N LYS A 106 6.23 0.03 6.97
CA LYS A 106 6.51 1.06 7.99
C LYS A 106 5.40 1.07 9.02
N ASN A 107 5.78 1.15 10.29
CA ASN A 107 4.89 1.43 11.40
C ASN A 107 5.63 2.27 12.44
N ARG A 108 5.20 3.53 12.64
CA ARG A 108 5.89 4.47 13.53
C ARG A 108 5.79 4.09 15.00
N ASN A 109 4.72 3.38 15.39
CA ASN A 109 4.39 3.10 16.78
C ASN A 109 4.28 1.58 17.08
N GLY A 110 4.84 0.73 16.21
CA GLY A 110 4.71 -0.71 16.37
C GLY A 110 5.57 -1.50 15.39
N PRO A 111 5.44 -2.84 15.39
CA PRO A 111 6.21 -3.69 14.50
C PRO A 111 5.76 -3.54 13.05
N VAL A 112 6.68 -3.90 12.16
CA VAL A 112 6.43 -4.18 10.74
C VAL A 112 6.19 -5.68 10.57
N GLY A 113 5.59 -6.08 9.46
CA GLY A 113 5.29 -7.49 9.20
C GLY A 113 4.58 -7.69 7.88
N THR A 114 4.36 -8.96 7.52
CA THR A 114 3.52 -9.32 6.38
C THR A 114 2.33 -10.11 6.90
N ILE A 115 1.14 -9.77 6.41
CA ILE A 115 -0.12 -10.46 6.70
C ILE A 115 -0.60 -11.07 5.41
N GLU A 116 -0.90 -12.36 5.39
CA GLU A 116 -1.48 -13.03 4.23
C GLU A 116 -3.01 -12.94 4.30
N MET A 117 -3.63 -12.61 3.16
CA MET A 117 -5.09 -12.55 3.00
C MET A 117 -5.50 -13.39 1.80
N TYR A 118 -6.68 -13.99 1.86
CA TYR A 118 -7.31 -14.65 0.73
C TYR A 118 -8.02 -13.61 -0.14
N PHE A 119 -7.72 -13.54 -1.43
CA PHE A 119 -8.33 -12.64 -2.39
C PHE A 119 -9.29 -13.40 -3.32
N ALA A 120 -10.58 -13.20 -3.10
CA ALA A 120 -11.62 -13.67 -4.02
C ALA A 120 -11.74 -12.71 -5.20
N GLY A 121 -10.89 -12.89 -6.21
CA GLY A 121 -10.76 -11.95 -7.33
C GLY A 121 -12.05 -11.68 -8.10
N GLN A 122 -12.93 -12.68 -8.23
CA GLN A 122 -14.24 -12.55 -8.87
C GLN A 122 -15.17 -11.54 -8.17
N PHE A 123 -14.93 -11.24 -6.90
CA PHE A 123 -15.71 -10.30 -6.09
C PHE A 123 -14.91 -9.07 -5.66
N THR A 124 -13.62 -9.00 -5.96
CA THR A 124 -12.68 -7.99 -5.44
C THR A 124 -12.71 -7.89 -3.91
N LEU A 125 -12.85 -9.04 -3.23
CA LEU A 125 -12.93 -9.13 -1.77
C LEU A 125 -11.69 -9.79 -1.19
N PHE A 126 -11.31 -9.34 0.00
CA PHE A 126 -10.26 -9.92 0.81
C PHE A 126 -10.86 -10.55 2.07
N TYR A 127 -10.37 -11.74 2.42
CA TYR A 127 -10.73 -12.48 3.61
C TYR A 127 -9.47 -12.80 4.42
N GLU A 128 -9.63 -12.89 5.72
CA GLU A 128 -8.57 -13.36 6.61
C GLU A 128 -8.21 -14.82 6.28
N MET A 129 -6.92 -15.15 6.21
CA MET A 129 -6.47 -16.54 5.96
C MET A 129 -6.76 -17.46 7.17
N THR A 130 -6.90 -16.89 8.37
CA THR A 130 -7.11 -17.61 9.63
C THR A 130 -8.41 -17.16 10.32
N ASN A 131 -9.46 -17.94 10.12
CA ASN A 131 -10.51 -18.13 11.12
C ASN A 131 -10.96 -19.61 11.13
N GLN A 132 -10.00 -20.51 11.34
CA GLN A 132 -10.23 -21.93 11.65
C GLN A 132 -9.46 -22.37 12.91
N GLU A 133 -9.55 -21.59 14.00
CA GLU A 133 -9.39 -22.16 15.33
C GLU A 133 -10.76 -22.16 16.01
N VAL A 134 -11.26 -23.35 16.35
CA VAL A 134 -12.42 -23.48 17.24
C VAL A 134 -11.96 -22.95 18.60
N PRO A 135 -12.72 -22.06 19.27
CA PRO A 135 -12.39 -21.62 20.62
C PRO A 135 -12.18 -22.84 21.51
N GLU A 136 -11.15 -22.82 22.37
CA GLU A 136 -10.76 -23.99 23.20
C GLU A 136 -11.86 -24.51 24.14
N ASP A 137 -13.00 -23.82 24.25
CA ASP A 137 -14.12 -24.12 25.15
C ASP A 137 -15.51 -24.23 24.46
N MET A 138 -15.62 -24.70 23.21
CA MET A 138 -16.91 -25.14 22.63
C MET A 138 -16.96 -26.63 22.34
#